data_AF-A0A7S0L068-F1
#
_entry.id   AF-A0A7S0L068-F1
#
_cell.length_a   1.000
_cell.length_b   1.000
_cell.length_c   1.000
_cell.angle_alpha   90.00
_cell.angle_beta   90.00
_cell.angle_gamma   90.00
#
_symmetry.space_group_name_H-M   'P 1'
#
loop_
_entity.id
_entity.type
_entity.pdbx_description
1 polymer ?
#
loop_
_entity_poly.entity_id
_entity_poly.type
_entity_poly.pdbx_seq_one_letter_code
_entity_poly.pdbx_strand_id
1 'polypeptide(L)'
;QSHSRKKYNMLSPRWSQALLVLVALVSQQSHAFVSPAAKASFAATTPSKTELAADAKIDGKVVYGEESRKYRRTVYTHKEWVEHRSADRFLRNLKTIPSTGIYKNLAKEVVATTLVATFVVVYNCIVGGYTDLEGVAHPALINVLPVVGLPLVPFTMLSPSLGLL
;
A
#
# COMPACT_ATOMS: atom_id res chain seq x y z
N GLN A 1 34.28 60.28 -10.98
CA GLN A 1 34.50 59.09 -11.85
C GLN A 1 34.76 57.90 -10.92
N SER A 2 33.76 57.08 -10.53
CA SER A 2 33.12 55.99 -11.30
C SER A 2 34.16 55.03 -11.91
N HIS A 3 34.24 53.73 -11.66
CA HIS A 3 33.31 52.74 -11.09
C HIS A 3 34.14 51.49 -10.72
N SER A 4 33.90 50.88 -9.55
CA SER A 4 34.46 49.57 -9.17
C SER A 4 33.51 48.47 -9.63
N ARG A 5 33.92 47.62 -10.58
CA ARG A 5 33.15 46.45 -11.03
C ARG A 5 33.65 45.19 -10.34
N LYS A 6 32.89 44.71 -9.36
CA LYS A 6 32.99 43.34 -8.81
C LYS A 6 32.55 42.35 -9.89
N LYS A 7 33.44 41.43 -10.28
CA LYS A 7 33.12 40.29 -11.15
C LYS A 7 32.55 39.17 -10.28
N TYR A 8 31.25 38.91 -10.41
CA TYR A 8 30.65 37.69 -9.89
C TYR A 8 30.75 36.61 -10.97
N ASN A 9 31.50 35.55 -10.70
CA ASN A 9 31.55 34.37 -11.55
C ASN A 9 30.17 33.72 -11.55
N MET A 10 29.39 33.94 -12.62
CA MET A 10 28.17 33.18 -12.88
C MET A 10 28.57 31.73 -13.16
N LEU A 11 28.37 30.87 -12.16
CA LEU A 11 28.36 29.43 -12.33
C LEU A 11 27.33 29.11 -13.44
N SER A 12 27.82 28.51 -14.53
CA SER A 12 26.99 28.15 -15.67
C SER A 12 25.84 27.20 -15.26
N PRO A 13 24.64 27.32 -15.87
CA PRO A 13 23.43 26.60 -15.44
C PRO A 13 23.53 25.06 -15.54
N ARG A 14 24.55 24.52 -16.20
CA ARG A 14 24.77 23.07 -16.35
C ARG A 14 25.26 22.41 -15.06
N TRP A 15 25.95 23.16 -14.21
CA TRP A 15 26.49 22.65 -12.95
C TRP A 15 25.44 22.57 -11.84
N SER A 16 24.46 23.48 -11.86
CA SER A 16 23.35 23.46 -10.90
C SER A 16 22.43 22.25 -11.11
N GLN A 17 22.25 21.82 -12.36
CA GLN A 17 21.48 20.61 -12.71
C GLN A 17 22.22 19.33 -12.32
N ALA A 18 23.54 19.29 -12.52
CA ALA A 18 24.37 18.15 -12.13
C ALA A 18 24.38 17.94 -10.59
N LEU A 19 24.40 19.03 -9.82
CA LEU A 19 24.34 18.98 -8.35
C LEU A 19 22.98 18.46 -7.83
N LEU A 20 21.87 18.83 -8.47
CA LEU A 20 20.54 18.33 -8.10
C LEU A 20 20.37 16.83 -8.38
N VAL A 21 20.94 16.34 -9.49
CA VAL A 21 20.95 14.89 -9.79
C VAL A 21 21.81 14.12 -8.78
N LEU A 22 22.96 14.67 -8.38
CA LEU A 22 23.84 14.02 -7.41
C LEU A 22 23.23 13.94 -6.00
N VAL A 23 22.44 14.93 -5.58
CA VAL A 23 21.72 14.91 -4.30
C VAL A 23 20.58 13.88 -4.31
N ALA A 24 19.91 13.68 -5.45
CA ALA A 24 18.83 12.70 -5.57
C ALA A 24 19.30 11.24 -5.52
N LEU A 25 20.56 10.95 -5.90
CA LEU A 25 21.13 9.59 -5.82
C LEU A 25 21.60 9.18 -4.42
N VAL A 26 21.88 10.13 -3.52
CA VAL A 26 22.41 9.83 -2.18
C VAL A 26 21.29 9.51 -1.17
N SER A 27 20.03 9.83 -1.45
CA SER A 27 18.92 9.65 -0.51
C SER A 27 18.18 8.31 -0.60
N GLN A 28 18.57 7.37 -1.47
CA GLN A 28 17.97 6.04 -1.53
C GLN A 28 18.72 5.03 -0.66
N GLN A 29 18.59 5.16 0.67
CA GLN A 29 18.89 4.05 1.57
C GLN A 29 17.65 3.15 1.68
N SER A 30 17.58 2.15 0.81
CA SER A 30 16.62 1.06 0.89
C SER A 30 16.98 0.14 2.06
N HIS A 31 16.29 0.28 3.20
CA HIS A 31 16.34 -0.75 4.24
C HIS A 31 15.60 -1.99 3.74
N ALA A 32 16.37 -3.00 3.31
CA ALA A 32 15.84 -4.33 3.04
C ALA A 32 15.15 -4.87 4.30
N PHE A 33 13.94 -5.39 4.12
CA PHE A 33 13.17 -6.03 5.18
C PHE A 33 13.91 -7.27 5.67
N VAL A 34 14.58 -7.18 6.83
CA VAL A 34 15.14 -8.33 7.55
C VAL A 34 14.17 -8.69 8.66
N SER A 35 13.50 -9.83 8.54
CA SER A 35 12.72 -10.41 9.63
C SER A 35 13.68 -10.78 10.77
N PRO A 36 13.48 -10.33 12.02
CA PRO A 36 14.30 -10.77 13.12
C PRO A 36 14.06 -12.27 13.34
N ALA A 37 15.07 -13.09 13.06
CA ALA A 37 15.08 -14.50 13.39
C ALA A 37 15.18 -14.63 14.93
N ALA A 38 14.02 -14.64 15.59
CA ALA A 38 13.96 -15.01 17.00
C ALA A 38 14.37 -16.48 17.13
N LYS A 39 15.48 -16.72 17.83
CA LYS A 39 15.93 -18.07 18.22
C LYS A 39 14.92 -18.63 19.23
N ALA A 40 13.86 -19.28 18.75
CA ALA A 40 12.94 -20.04 19.58
C ALA A 40 13.52 -21.44 19.79
N SER A 41 14.09 -21.70 20.96
CA SER A 41 14.39 -23.06 21.42
C SER A 41 13.06 -23.76 21.75
N PHE A 42 12.61 -24.66 20.87
CA PHE A 42 11.42 -25.47 21.13
C PHE A 42 11.76 -26.62 22.06
N ALA A 43 11.37 -26.50 23.34
CA ALA A 43 11.22 -27.64 24.23
C ALA A 43 9.87 -28.30 23.92
N ALA A 44 9.90 -29.48 23.31
CA ALA A 44 8.71 -30.24 22.93
C ALA A 44 8.02 -30.82 24.18
N THR A 45 7.05 -30.11 24.73
CA THR A 45 6.05 -30.71 25.64
C THR A 45 4.94 -31.27 24.77
N THR A 46 4.71 -32.58 24.82
CA THR A 46 3.63 -33.26 24.10
C THR A 46 2.30 -33.03 24.84
N PRO A 47 1.32 -32.29 24.27
CA PRO A 47 0.04 -32.10 24.94
C PRO A 47 -0.91 -33.28 24.69
N SER A 48 -1.53 -33.72 25.78
CA SER A 48 -2.59 -34.71 25.87
C SER A 48 -3.79 -34.37 24.98
N LYS A 49 -4.41 -35.40 24.39
CA LYS A 49 -5.47 -35.33 23.36
C LYS A 49 -6.79 -34.66 23.81
N THR A 50 -6.94 -34.31 25.08
CA THR A 50 -8.22 -33.83 25.64
C THR A 50 -8.35 -32.30 25.67
N GLU A 51 -7.26 -31.55 25.51
CA GLU A 51 -7.28 -30.07 25.57
C GLU A 51 -7.36 -29.39 24.18
N LEU A 52 -7.34 -30.19 23.10
CA LEU A 52 -7.10 -29.70 21.75
C LEU A 52 -8.26 -28.92 21.09
N ALA A 53 -9.40 -28.78 21.78
CA ALA A 53 -10.57 -28.06 21.26
C ALA A 53 -10.87 -26.75 22.01
N ALA A 54 -10.28 -26.52 23.19
CA ALA A 54 -10.62 -25.38 24.05
C ALA A 54 -9.73 -24.15 23.80
N ASP A 55 -8.47 -24.34 23.41
CA ASP A 55 -7.49 -23.24 23.30
C ASP A 55 -7.53 -22.43 21.99
N ALA A 56 -8.47 -22.72 21.08
CA ALA A 56 -8.64 -21.92 19.86
C ALA A 56 -9.51 -20.65 20.07
N LYS A 57 -9.88 -20.34 21.31
CA LYS A 57 -10.63 -19.12 21.67
C LYS A 57 -9.97 -18.42 22.86
N ILE A 58 -8.84 -17.78 22.59
CA ILE A 58 -8.47 -16.60 23.36
C ILE A 58 -9.26 -15.43 22.72
N ASP A 59 -10.32 -14.99 23.40
CA ASP A 59 -11.09 -13.78 23.06
C ASP A 59 -11.86 -13.78 21.71
N GLY A 60 -12.37 -14.94 21.27
CA GLY A 60 -13.26 -15.01 20.09
C GLY A 60 -12.64 -14.62 18.74
N LYS A 61 -11.36 -14.24 18.72
CA LYS A 61 -10.58 -14.01 17.51
C LYS A 61 -9.75 -15.25 17.25
N VAL A 62 -10.14 -16.03 16.25
CA VAL A 62 -9.27 -17.06 15.69
C VAL A 62 -7.98 -16.37 15.24
N VAL A 63 -6.86 -16.69 15.90
CA VAL A 63 -5.55 -16.17 15.54
C VAL A 63 -5.26 -16.62 14.11
N TYR A 64 -5.32 -15.67 13.19
CA TYR A 64 -5.10 -15.91 11.78
C TYR A 64 -3.59 -16.07 11.56
N GLY A 65 -3.14 -17.28 11.21
CA GLY A 65 -1.70 -17.57 11.12
C GLY A 65 -1.36 -19.05 11.06
N GLU A 66 -0.11 -19.38 11.40
CA GLU A 66 0.44 -20.74 11.33
C GLU A 66 -0.25 -21.71 12.31
N GLU A 67 -0.67 -21.22 13.48
CA GLU A 67 -1.38 -22.00 14.50
C GLU A 67 -2.73 -22.54 14.01
N SER A 68 -3.42 -21.77 13.17
CA SER A 68 -4.69 -22.19 12.56
C SER A 68 -4.53 -23.29 11.49
N ARG A 69 -3.30 -23.53 11.00
CA ARG A 69 -3.05 -24.54 9.94
C ARG A 69 -3.28 -25.96 10.43
N LYS A 70 -3.10 -26.22 11.74
CA LYS A 70 -3.29 -27.53 12.37
C LYS A 70 -4.72 -28.06 12.23
N TYR A 71 -5.71 -27.15 12.20
CA TYR A 71 -7.13 -27.51 12.19
C TYR A 71 -7.80 -27.33 10.81
N ARG A 72 -7.06 -26.86 9.80
CA ARG A 72 -7.66 -26.43 8.51
C ARG A 72 -8.23 -27.59 7.67
N ARG A 73 -7.87 -28.84 7.95
CA ARG A 73 -8.18 -30.00 7.07
C ARG A 73 -8.36 -31.36 7.74
N THR A 74 -8.27 -31.46 9.06
CA THR A 74 -8.19 -32.77 9.74
C THR A 74 -9.48 -33.20 10.41
N VAL A 75 -10.43 -32.28 10.62
CA VAL A 75 -11.70 -32.58 11.29
C VAL A 75 -12.81 -31.87 10.52
N TYR A 76 -13.59 -32.62 9.74
CA TYR A 76 -14.77 -32.09 9.05
C TYR A 76 -16.01 -32.50 9.85
N THR A 77 -16.68 -31.54 10.48
CA THR A 77 -17.86 -31.83 11.31
C THR A 77 -19.14 -31.77 10.47
N HIS A 78 -20.21 -32.43 10.94
CA HIS A 78 -21.52 -32.38 10.25
C HIS A 78 -22.03 -30.93 10.08
N LYS A 79 -21.77 -30.03 11.03
CA LYS A 79 -22.16 -28.61 10.91
C LYS A 79 -21.45 -27.94 9.72
N GLU A 80 -20.16 -28.19 9.53
CA GLU A 80 -19.39 -27.66 8.41
C GLU A 80 -19.89 -28.19 7.06
N TRP A 81 -20.36 -29.44 7.01
CA TRP A 81 -20.99 -30.04 5.82
C TRP A 81 -22.29 -29.32 5.42
N VAL A 82 -23.16 -29.06 6.40
CA VAL A 82 -24.41 -28.31 6.17
C VAL A 82 -24.09 -26.88 5.74
N GLU A 83 -23.15 -26.25 6.43
CA GLU A 83 -22.75 -24.87 6.18
C GLU A 83 -22.05 -24.68 4.82
N HIS A 84 -21.31 -25.67 4.35
CA HIS A 84 -20.71 -25.68 3.01
C HIS A 84 -21.77 -25.77 1.89
N ARG A 85 -22.89 -26.44 2.16
CA ARG A 85 -24.01 -26.57 1.23
C ARG A 85 -25.04 -25.44 1.30
N SER A 86 -24.94 -24.54 2.28
CA SER A 86 -25.83 -23.39 2.39
C SER A 86 -25.75 -22.48 1.15
N ALA A 87 -26.90 -21.95 0.72
CA ALA A 87 -26.96 -20.96 -0.37
C ALA A 87 -26.26 -19.64 0.00
N ASP A 88 -26.24 -19.30 1.29
CA ASP A 88 -25.63 -18.09 1.84
C ASP A 88 -24.09 -18.11 1.89
N ARG A 89 -23.45 -19.21 1.45
CA ARG A 89 -21.99 -19.35 1.41
C ARG A 89 -21.31 -18.21 0.67
N PHE A 90 -21.94 -17.69 -0.38
CA PHE A 90 -21.37 -16.60 -1.18
C PHE A 90 -21.36 -15.28 -0.41
N LEU A 91 -22.45 -14.94 0.28
CA LEU A 91 -22.52 -13.73 1.09
C LEU A 91 -21.56 -13.81 2.28
N ARG A 92 -21.44 -14.97 2.91
CA ARG A 92 -20.46 -15.20 3.98
C ARG A 92 -19.04 -15.03 3.47
N ASN A 93 -18.70 -15.62 2.33
CA ASN A 93 -17.39 -15.45 1.72
C ASN A 93 -17.11 -13.98 1.39
N LEU A 94 -18.06 -13.26 0.80
CA LEU A 94 -17.91 -11.83 0.50
C LEU A 94 -17.66 -10.99 1.75
N LYS A 95 -18.43 -11.23 2.82
CA LYS A 95 -18.26 -10.55 4.12
C LYS A 95 -16.91 -10.85 4.77
N THR A 96 -16.30 -12.01 4.50
CA THR A 96 -14.98 -12.36 5.04
C THR A 96 -13.80 -11.76 4.27
N ILE A 97 -13.98 -11.27 3.04
CA ILE A 97 -12.92 -10.64 2.23
C ILE A 97 -12.16 -9.52 2.98
N PRO A 98 -12.82 -8.51 3.59
CA PRO A 98 -12.11 -7.45 4.30
C PRO A 98 -11.35 -7.95 5.54
N SER A 99 -11.73 -9.11 6.09
CA SER A 99 -11.06 -9.72 7.24
C SER A 99 -9.84 -10.58 6.87
N THR A 100 -9.59 -10.77 5.56
CA THR A 100 -8.46 -11.59 5.08
C THR A 100 -7.10 -10.95 5.38
N GLY A 101 -6.07 -11.78 5.53
CA GLY A 101 -4.71 -11.31 5.76
C GLY A 101 -4.15 -10.42 4.63
N ILE A 102 -4.63 -10.62 3.40
CA ILE A 102 -4.24 -9.78 2.25
C ILE A 102 -4.69 -8.33 2.47
N TYR A 103 -5.95 -8.13 2.86
CA TYR A 103 -6.46 -6.79 3.13
C TYR A 103 -5.72 -6.14 4.31
N LYS A 104 -5.45 -6.90 5.39
CA LYS A 104 -4.71 -6.37 6.55
C LYS A 104 -3.28 -5.92 6.21
N ASN A 105 -2.60 -6.63 5.32
CA ASN A 105 -1.24 -6.30 4.92
C ASN A 105 -1.19 -5.17 3.88
N LEU A 106 -2.13 -5.15 2.93
CA LEU A 106 -2.09 -4.24 1.78
C LEU A 106 -2.90 -2.95 2.01
N ALA A 107 -3.89 -2.95 2.91
CA ALA A 107 -4.82 -1.81 3.06
C ALA A 107 -4.11 -0.49 3.38
N LYS A 108 -3.07 -0.50 4.22
CA LYS A 108 -2.34 0.73 4.57
C LYS A 108 -1.73 1.41 3.34
N GLU A 109 -1.14 0.62 2.46
CA GLU A 109 -0.47 1.11 1.24
C GLU A 109 -1.48 1.60 0.20
N VAL A 110 -2.57 0.86 0.00
CA VAL A 110 -3.65 1.28 -0.90
C VAL A 110 -4.32 2.56 -0.41
N VAL A 111 -4.59 2.66 0.89
CA VAL A 111 -5.19 3.88 1.47
C VAL A 111 -4.24 5.07 1.30
N ALA A 112 -2.95 4.90 1.54
CA ALA A 112 -1.98 5.98 1.34
C ALA A 112 -1.94 6.47 -0.12
N THR A 113 -1.88 5.56 -1.08
CA THR A 113 -1.82 5.90 -2.51
C THR A 113 -3.14 6.50 -3.03
N THR A 114 -4.28 5.98 -2.60
CA THR A 114 -5.61 6.54 -2.94
C THR A 114 -5.82 7.93 -2.34
N LEU A 115 -5.33 8.20 -1.14
CA LEU A 115 -5.35 9.55 -0.55
C LEU A 115 -4.52 10.55 -1.35
N VAL A 116 -3.32 10.16 -1.77
CA VAL A 116 -2.48 11.01 -2.63
C VAL A 116 -3.16 11.25 -3.99
N ALA A 117 -3.71 10.20 -4.61
CA ALA A 117 -4.39 10.32 -5.89
C ALA A 117 -5.64 11.22 -5.80
N THR A 118 -6.48 11.03 -4.78
CA THR A 118 -7.67 11.85 -4.55
C THR A 118 -7.29 13.31 -4.27
N PHE A 119 -6.24 13.55 -3.49
CA PHE A 119 -5.73 14.90 -3.27
C PHE A 119 -5.31 15.60 -4.57
N VAL A 120 -4.55 14.91 -5.44
CA VAL A 120 -4.14 15.47 -6.74
C VAL A 120 -5.34 15.76 -7.65
N VAL A 121 -6.33 14.86 -7.68
CA VAL A 121 -7.56 15.06 -8.47
C VAL A 121 -8.31 16.30 -7.96
N VAL A 122 -8.55 16.41 -6.66
CA VAL A 122 -9.25 17.55 -6.06
C VAL A 122 -8.48 18.85 -6.31
N TYR A 123 -7.16 18.86 -6.15
CA TYR A 123 -6.33 20.02 -6.47
C TYR A 123 -6.48 20.44 -7.92
N ASN A 124 -6.40 19.49 -8.86
CA ASN A 124 -6.53 19.77 -10.29
C ASN A 124 -7.95 20.24 -10.65
N CYS A 125 -9.01 19.74 -9.99
CA CYS A 125 -10.37 20.24 -10.19
C CYS A 125 -10.52 21.71 -9.74
N ILE A 126 -9.86 22.13 -8.66
CA ILE A 126 -9.93 23.51 -8.14
C ILE A 126 -9.16 24.48 -9.05
N VAL A 127 -8.00 24.07 -9.54
CA VAL A 127 -7.06 24.93 -10.28
C VAL A 127 -7.29 24.90 -11.80
N GLY A 128 -7.68 23.76 -12.36
CA GLY A 128 -7.89 23.57 -13.81
C GLY A 128 -9.35 23.58 -14.25
N GLY A 129 -10.30 23.61 -13.31
CA GLY A 129 -11.71 23.39 -13.57
C GLY A 129 -12.02 21.90 -13.72
N TYR A 130 -13.31 21.56 -13.73
CA TYR A 130 -13.76 20.18 -13.90
C TYR A 130 -15.05 20.13 -14.70
N THR A 131 -15.29 19.00 -15.36
CA THR A 131 -16.55 18.73 -16.04
C THR A 131 -17.38 17.81 -15.15
N ASP A 132 -18.61 18.22 -14.83
CA ASP A 132 -19.52 17.39 -14.04
C ASP A 132 -20.04 16.19 -14.84
N LEU A 133 -20.73 15.25 -14.18
CA LEU A 133 -21.33 14.06 -14.78
C LEU A 133 -22.41 14.40 -15.83
N GLU A 134 -23.00 15.59 -15.76
CA GLU A 134 -23.93 16.12 -16.77
C GLU A 134 -23.22 16.76 -17.98
N GLY A 135 -21.89 16.76 -18.00
CA GLY A 135 -21.09 17.31 -19.10
C GLY A 135 -20.89 18.82 -19.04
N VAL A 136 -21.32 19.48 -17.96
CA VAL A 136 -21.15 20.94 -17.77
C VAL A 136 -19.74 21.24 -17.28
N ALA A 137 -19.03 22.11 -18.00
CA ALA A 137 -17.69 22.56 -17.62
C ALA A 137 -17.77 23.69 -16.59
N HIS A 138 -17.21 23.45 -15.40
CA HIS A 138 -17.08 24.45 -14.36
C HIS A 138 -15.72 25.15 -14.44
N PRO A 139 -15.69 26.50 -14.36
CA PRO A 139 -14.45 27.25 -14.41
C PRO A 139 -13.64 27.02 -13.12
N ALA A 140 -12.31 27.12 -13.24
CA ALA A 140 -11.42 27.02 -12.09
C ALA A 140 -11.67 28.14 -11.09
N LEU A 141 -11.57 27.81 -9.80
CA LEU A 141 -11.66 28.79 -8.71
C LEU A 141 -10.40 29.66 -8.62
N ILE A 142 -9.22 29.08 -8.91
CA ILE A 142 -7.92 29.75 -8.80
C ILE A 142 -7.13 29.51 -10.10
N ASN A 143 -7.13 30.49 -11.00
CA ASN A 143 -6.45 30.41 -12.31
C ASN A 143 -4.94 30.73 -12.27
N VAL A 144 -4.39 31.04 -11.09
CA VAL A 144 -3.00 31.53 -10.96
C VAL A 144 -2.00 30.38 -10.81
N LEU A 145 -2.46 29.21 -10.37
CA LEU A 145 -1.59 28.07 -10.09
C LEU A 145 -1.52 27.10 -11.28
N PRO A 146 -0.39 26.40 -11.49
CA PRO A 146 -0.27 25.40 -12.54
C PRO A 146 -0.97 24.09 -12.16
N VAL A 147 -1.48 23.41 -13.18
CA VAL A 147 -2.00 22.03 -13.08
C VAL A 147 -0.84 21.08 -12.84
N VAL A 148 -1.00 20.15 -11.89
CA VAL A 148 0.05 19.20 -11.52
C VAL A 148 -0.20 17.88 -12.23
N GLY A 149 0.83 17.37 -12.91
CA GLY A 149 0.80 16.09 -13.62
C GLY A 149 2.18 15.44 -13.61
N LEU A 150 2.19 14.11 -13.50
CA LEU A 150 3.41 13.31 -13.62
C LEU A 150 3.56 12.84 -15.07
N PRO A 151 4.79 12.74 -15.60
CA PRO A 151 5.01 12.15 -16.91
C PRO A 151 4.62 10.66 -16.87
N LEU A 152 3.76 10.23 -17.79
CA LEU A 152 3.26 8.85 -17.86
C LEU A 152 4.35 7.84 -18.26
N VAL A 153 5.33 8.28 -19.04
CA VAL A 153 6.39 7.47 -19.66
C VAL A 153 7.15 6.56 -18.67
N PRO A 154 7.69 7.05 -17.53
CA PRO A 154 8.37 6.20 -16.57
C PRO A 154 7.44 5.13 -15.96
N PHE A 155 6.17 5.46 -15.71
CA PHE A 155 5.21 4.50 -15.14
C PHE A 155 4.89 3.39 -16.15
N THR A 156 4.73 3.72 -17.42
CA THR A 156 4.47 2.72 -18.47
C THR A 156 5.67 1.80 -18.72
N MET A 157 6.90 2.32 -18.62
CA MET A 157 8.11 1.51 -18.84
C MET A 157 8.43 0.59 -17.67
N LEU A 158 8.10 0.98 -16.43
CA LEU A 158 8.37 0.18 -15.23
C LEU A 158 7.27 -0.85 -14.93
N SER A 159 6.04 -0.62 -15.40
CA SER A 159 4.91 -1.52 -15.11
C SER A 159 5.14 -2.99 -15.48
N PRO A 160 5.74 -3.35 -16.63
CA PRO A 160 6.04 -4.75 -16.96
C PRO A 160 7.08 -5.38 -16.02
N SER A 161 8.04 -4.59 -15.52
CA SER A 161 9.08 -5.08 -14.60
C SER A 161 8.51 -5.37 -13.21
N LEU A 162 7.55 -4.59 -12.74
CA LEU A 162 6.87 -4.81 -11.46
C LEU A 162 5.96 -6.03 -11.49
N GLY A 163 5.33 -6.35 -12.63
CA GLY A 163 4.45 -7.51 -12.75
C GLY A 163 5.16 -8.87 -12.75
N LEU A 164 6.50 -8.89 -12.84
CA LEU A 164 7.32 -10.10 -12.86
C LEU A 164 7.87 -10.50 -11.48
N LEU A 165 7.70 -9.65 -10.46
CA LEU A 165 8.13 -9.87 -9.07
C LEU A 165 6.96 -10.39 -8.22
#